data_AF-A0A371MX37-F1
#
_entry.id   AF-A0A371MX37-F1
#
_cell.length_a   1.000
_cell.length_b   1.000
_cell.length_c   1.000
_cell.angle_alpha   90.00
_cell.angle_beta   90.00
_cell.angle_gamma   90.00
#
_symmetry.space_group_name_H-M   'P 1'
#
loop_
_entity.id
_entity.type
_entity.pdbx_description
1 polymer ?
#
loop_
_entity_poly.entity_id
_entity_poly.type
_entity_poly.pdbx_seq_one_letter_code
_entity_poly.pdbx_strand_id
1 'polypeptide(L)'
;MTPAITSLQDALDGANHERSRELIREALQYEEIHINEWLQTVSGLEGVRHIECDRDGSEIVWFDPDADFAIEATLELAQKFGWSIKSVSFHARSISFDRPEVSLE
;
A
#
# COMPACT_ATOMS: atom_id res chain seq x y z
N MET A 1 -6.15 -0.84 8.85
CA MET A 1 -7.28 -0.48 7.95
C MET A 1 -6.88 0.82 7.26
N THR A 2 -6.98 0.91 5.94
CA THR A 2 -6.42 2.05 5.16
C THR A 2 -7.44 3.18 5.04
N PRO A 3 -7.01 4.44 4.77
CA PRO A 3 -7.95 5.53 4.51
C PRO A 3 -8.92 5.26 3.35
N ALA A 4 -8.45 4.64 2.26
CA ALA A 4 -9.29 4.25 1.13
C ALA A 4 -10.30 3.15 1.50
N ILE A 5 -9.84 2.09 2.20
CA ILE A 5 -10.71 1.00 2.67
C ILE A 5 -11.72 1.54 3.68
N THR A 6 -11.31 2.40 4.61
CA THR A 6 -12.22 3.04 5.58
C THR A 6 -13.23 3.94 4.89
N SER A 7 -12.81 4.75 3.91
CA SER A 7 -13.73 5.59 3.14
C SER A 7 -14.74 4.77 2.33
N LEU A 8 -14.31 3.68 1.72
CA LEU A 8 -15.17 2.77 0.99
C LEU A 8 -16.10 1.97 1.93
N GLN A 9 -15.64 1.60 3.12
CA GLN A 9 -16.48 0.98 4.16
C GLN A 9 -17.54 1.95 4.66
N ASP A 10 -17.17 3.20 4.96
CA ASP A 10 -18.12 4.25 5.35
C ASP A 10 -19.15 4.51 4.24
N ALA A 11 -18.71 4.53 2.97
CA ALA A 11 -19.60 4.65 1.81
C ALA A 11 -20.54 3.44 1.66
N LEU A 12 -20.05 2.22 1.94
CA LEU A 12 -20.85 1.00 1.92
C LEU A 12 -21.93 1.01 3.01
N ASP A 13 -21.58 1.51 4.19
CA ASP A 13 -22.49 1.64 5.33
C ASP A 13 -23.58 2.71 5.06
N GLY A 14 -23.24 3.77 4.33
CA GLY A 14 -24.18 4.81 3.90
C GLY A 14 -25.00 4.51 2.64
N ALA A 15 -24.64 3.48 1.85
CA ALA A 15 -25.27 3.19 0.57
C ALA A 15 -26.59 2.40 0.71
N ASN A 16 -27.69 3.00 0.25
CA ASN A 16 -29.04 2.42 0.30
C ASN A 16 -29.44 1.65 -0.97
N HIS A 17 -28.72 1.81 -2.07
CA HIS A 17 -29.04 1.18 -3.37
C HIS A 17 -28.11 -0.01 -3.62
N GLU A 18 -28.67 -1.20 -3.87
CA GLU A 18 -27.87 -2.44 -3.94
C GLU A 18 -26.77 -2.38 -5.00
N ARG A 19 -27.06 -1.78 -6.17
CA ARG A 19 -26.03 -1.62 -7.22
C ARG A 19 -24.84 -0.75 -6.77
N SER A 20 -25.09 0.27 -5.94
CA SER A 20 -24.01 1.11 -5.41
C SER A 20 -23.20 0.35 -4.37
N ARG A 21 -23.87 -0.45 -3.52
CA ARG A 21 -23.20 -1.35 -2.56
C ARG A 21 -22.32 -2.37 -3.27
N GLU A 22 -22.79 -2.93 -4.38
CA GLU A 22 -22.05 -3.90 -5.19
C GLU A 22 -20.78 -3.29 -5.78
N LEU A 23 -20.87 -2.11 -6.41
CA LEU A 23 -19.70 -1.37 -6.92
C LEU A 23 -18.70 -1.00 -5.82
N ILE A 24 -19.17 -0.58 -4.64
CA ILE A 24 -18.29 -0.24 -3.51
C ILE A 24 -17.58 -1.50 -2.98
N ARG A 25 -18.25 -2.66 -2.94
CA ARG A 25 -17.62 -3.94 -2.57
C ARG A 25 -16.57 -4.38 -3.59
N GLU A 26 -16.84 -4.21 -4.88
CA GLU A 26 -15.86 -4.48 -5.94
C GLU A 26 -14.62 -3.58 -5.79
N ALA A 27 -14.82 -2.29 -5.52
CA ALA A 27 -13.72 -1.37 -5.24
C ALA A 27 -12.92 -1.78 -3.98
N LEU A 28 -13.58 -2.20 -2.90
CA LEU A 28 -12.92 -2.72 -1.70
C LEU A 28 -12.05 -3.95 -1.99
N GLN A 29 -12.59 -4.91 -2.75
CA GLN A 29 -11.83 -6.10 -3.14
C GLN A 29 -10.63 -5.75 -4.02
N TYR A 30 -10.79 -4.79 -4.93
CA TYR A 30 -9.69 -4.33 -5.78
C TYR A 30 -8.55 -3.74 -4.96
N GLU A 31 -8.87 -2.87 -3.99
CA GLU A 31 -7.88 -2.28 -3.08
C GLU A 31 -7.17 -3.35 -2.24
N GLU A 32 -7.90 -4.33 -1.72
CA GLU A 32 -7.32 -5.45 -0.96
C GLU A 32 -6.36 -6.29 -1.83
N ILE A 33 -6.71 -6.56 -3.09
CA ILE A 33 -5.82 -7.27 -4.03
C ILE A 33 -4.57 -6.45 -4.28
N HIS A 34 -4.69 -5.16 -4.59
CA HIS A 34 -3.55 -4.28 -4.86
C HIS A 34 -2.56 -4.20 -3.70
N ILE A 35 -3.06 -4.10 -2.47
CA ILE A 35 -2.22 -4.10 -1.26
C ILE A 35 -1.51 -5.46 -1.11
N ASN A 36 -2.23 -6.56 -1.32
CA ASN A 36 -1.65 -7.90 -1.21
C ASN A 36 -0.58 -8.16 -2.27
N GLU A 37 -0.80 -7.75 -3.51
CA GLU A 37 0.17 -7.87 -4.60
C GLU A 37 1.44 -7.07 -4.32
N TRP A 38 1.29 -5.83 -3.82
CA TRP A 38 2.42 -5.03 -3.35
C TRP A 38 3.22 -5.76 -2.27
N LEU A 39 2.54 -6.20 -1.19
CA LEU A 39 3.19 -6.87 -0.06
C LEU A 39 3.88 -8.17 -0.49
N GLN A 40 3.24 -8.99 -1.33
CA GLN A 40 3.83 -10.24 -1.84
C GLN A 40 5.05 -9.97 -2.72
N THR A 41 4.99 -8.95 -3.59
CA THR A 41 6.09 -8.65 -4.50
C THR A 41 7.29 -8.08 -3.75
N VAL A 42 7.07 -7.11 -2.86
CA VAL A 42 8.16 -6.47 -2.10
C VAL A 42 8.76 -7.42 -1.07
N SER A 43 7.94 -8.22 -0.37
CA SER A 43 8.44 -9.21 0.59
C SER A 43 9.25 -10.34 -0.08
N GLY A 44 9.05 -10.58 -1.38
CA GLY A 44 9.81 -11.54 -2.16
C GLY A 44 11.17 -11.04 -2.66
N LEU A 45 11.49 -9.75 -2.50
CA LEU A 45 12.77 -9.21 -2.94
C LEU A 45 13.89 -9.62 -1.98
N GLU A 46 14.96 -10.20 -2.53
CA GLU A 46 16.18 -10.48 -1.79
C GLU A 46 16.78 -9.17 -1.26
N GLY A 47 16.95 -9.06 0.05
CA GLY A 47 17.42 -7.84 0.72
C GLY A 47 16.34 -7.00 1.39
N VAL A 48 15.05 -7.38 1.27
CA VAL A 48 13.98 -6.86 2.14
C VAL A 48 13.92 -7.69 3.42
N ARG A 49 14.08 -7.03 4.57
CA ARG A 49 14.07 -7.67 5.89
C ARG A 49 12.68 -7.79 6.50
N HIS A 50 11.92 -6.71 6.39
CA HIS A 50 10.64 -6.57 7.08
C HIS A 50 9.75 -5.53 6.38
N ILE A 51 8.43 -5.70 6.52
CA ILE A 51 7.43 -4.72 6.12
C ILE A 51 6.44 -4.58 7.29
N GLU A 52 6.11 -3.34 7.64
CA GLU A 52 5.19 -3.00 8.72
C GLU A 52 4.23 -1.91 8.22
N CYS A 53 2.95 -2.09 8.54
CA CYS A 53 1.95 -1.06 8.33
C CYS A 53 1.91 -0.15 9.56
N ASP A 54 2.23 1.13 9.38
CA ASP A 54 2.09 2.16 10.40
C ASP A 54 0.60 2.46 10.67
N ARG A 55 0.32 3.15 11.77
CA ARG A 55 -1.04 3.47 12.24
C ARG A 55 -1.84 4.34 11.28
N ASP A 56 -1.17 5.18 10.50
CA ASP A 56 -1.80 5.99 9.46
C ASP A 56 -2.00 5.24 8.14
N GLY A 57 -1.62 3.97 8.11
CA GLY A 57 -1.75 3.12 6.94
C GLY A 57 -0.54 3.16 6.02
N SER A 58 0.47 4.00 6.23
CA SER A 58 1.70 3.92 5.43
C SER A 58 2.43 2.59 5.63
N GLU A 59 3.08 2.07 4.58
CA GLU A 59 3.89 0.86 4.69
C GLU A 59 5.36 1.24 4.82
N ILE A 60 6.05 0.69 5.81
CA ILE A 60 7.47 0.88 6.02
C ILE A 60 8.18 -0.39 5.57
N VAL A 61 9.14 -0.26 4.66
CA VAL A 61 9.96 -1.36 4.15
C VAL A 61 11.37 -1.19 4.69
N TRP A 62 11.90 -2.21 5.36
CA TRP A 62 13.27 -2.25 5.85
C TRP A 62 14.14 -3.12 4.96
N PHE A 63 15.34 -2.64 4.68
CA PHE A 63 16.30 -3.28 3.79
C PHE A 63 17.54 -3.72 4.56
N ASP A 64 18.22 -4.74 4.04
CA ASP A 64 19.56 -5.09 4.49
C ASP A 64 20.55 -3.94 4.18
N PRO A 65 21.66 -3.82 4.93
CA PRO A 65 22.60 -2.71 4.79
C PRO A 65 23.26 -2.57 3.41
N ASP A 66 23.32 -3.65 2.65
CA ASP A 66 23.95 -3.79 1.33
C ASP A 66 22.95 -4.13 0.20
N ALA A 67 21.65 -4.08 0.49
CA ALA A 67 20.58 -4.40 -0.46
C ALA A 67 20.19 -3.22 -1.37
N ASP A 68 21.17 -2.64 -2.07
CA ASP A 68 20.91 -1.51 -2.97
C ASP A 68 19.94 -1.91 -4.11
N PHE A 69 20.05 -3.14 -4.61
CA PHE A 69 19.09 -3.69 -5.59
C PHE A 69 17.65 -3.74 -5.06
N ALA A 70 17.45 -4.20 -3.82
CA ALA A 70 16.12 -4.30 -3.23
C ALA A 70 15.47 -2.91 -3.09
N ILE A 71 16.27 -1.90 -2.74
CA ILE A 71 15.82 -0.52 -2.64
C ILE A 71 15.38 -0.01 -4.02
N GLU A 72 16.22 -0.16 -5.04
CA GLU A 72 15.90 0.26 -6.41
C GLU A 72 14.64 -0.45 -6.93
N ALA A 73 14.57 -1.78 -6.80
CA ALA A 73 13.42 -2.56 -7.24
C ALA A 73 12.13 -2.16 -6.49
N THR A 74 12.21 -1.92 -5.17
CA THR A 74 11.05 -1.47 -4.38
C THR A 74 10.58 -0.09 -4.83
N LEU A 75 11.51 0.83 -5.16
CA LEU A 75 11.16 2.16 -5.67
C LEU A 75 10.50 2.08 -7.05
N GLU A 76 11.00 1.23 -7.95
CA GLU A 76 10.36 1.01 -9.26
C GLU A 76 8.96 0.40 -9.12
N LEU A 77 8.79 -0.57 -8.23
CA LEU A 77 7.49 -1.16 -7.94
C LEU A 77 6.55 -0.11 -7.32
N ALA A 78 7.02 0.72 -6.39
CA ALA A 78 6.20 1.74 -5.76
C ALA A 78 5.59 2.66 -6.82
N GLN A 79 6.39 3.10 -7.78
CA GLN A 79 5.91 3.90 -8.91
C GLN A 79 4.88 3.17 -9.78
N LYS A 80 5.10 1.88 -10.09
CA LYS A 80 4.14 1.08 -10.88
C LYS A 80 2.81 0.89 -10.18
N PHE A 81 2.83 0.74 -8.86
CA PHE A 81 1.63 0.56 -8.04
C PHE A 81 1.02 1.89 -7.57
N GLY A 82 1.60 3.04 -7.94
CA GLY A 82 1.10 4.37 -7.56
C GLY A 82 1.37 4.76 -6.10
N TRP A 83 2.26 4.05 -5.41
CA TRP A 83 2.68 4.37 -4.05
C TRP A 83 3.66 5.54 -4.10
N SER A 84 3.54 6.46 -3.13
CA SER A 84 4.42 7.63 -3.04
C SER A 84 5.35 7.51 -1.84
N ILE A 85 6.54 8.10 -1.92
CA ILE A 85 7.51 8.07 -0.81
C ILE A 85 7.08 9.10 0.22
N LYS A 86 6.82 8.61 1.44
CA LYS A 86 6.51 9.45 2.60
C LYS A 86 7.77 9.93 3.30
N SER A 87 8.69 9.00 3.58
CA SER A 87 9.97 9.32 4.24
C SER A 87 11.03 8.25 4.00
N VAL A 88 12.30 8.64 4.20
CA VAL A 88 13.46 7.76 4.06
C VAL A 88 14.33 7.87 5.31
N SER A 89 14.71 6.72 5.88
CA SER A 89 15.63 6.63 7.01
C SER A 89 16.91 5.91 6.60
N PHE A 90 17.99 6.66 6.44
CA PHE A 90 19.30 6.10 6.10
C PHE A 90 19.89 5.25 7.23
N HIS A 91 19.66 5.64 8.48
CA HIS A 91 20.16 4.90 9.65
C HIS A 91 19.41 3.60 9.90
N ALA A 92 18.08 3.61 9.75
CA ALA A 92 17.28 2.40 9.89
C ALA A 92 17.32 1.52 8.62
N ARG A 93 17.84 2.05 7.51
CA ARG A 93 17.74 1.48 6.16
C ARG A 93 16.29 1.12 5.85
N SER A 94 15.42 2.13 5.88
CA SER A 94 14.00 1.96 5.58
C SER A 94 13.43 3.09 4.75
N ILE A 95 12.38 2.77 4.00
CA ILE A 95 11.57 3.72 3.26
C ILE A 95 10.12 3.51 3.67
N SER A 96 9.43 4.60 3.98
CA SER A 96 8.00 4.61 4.24
C SER A 96 7.28 5.11 2.99
N PHE A 97 6.23 4.40 2.59
CA PHE A 97 5.41 4.68 1.43
C PHE A 97 3.98 5.01 1.83
N ASP A 98 3.48 6.13 1.32
CA ASP A 98 2.06 6.45 1.37
C ASP A 98 1.31 5.62 0.33
N ARG A 99 0.15 5.12 0.74
CA ARG A 99 -0.72 4.36 -0.15
C ARG A 99 -1.30 5.27 -1.23
N PRO A 100 -1.62 4.71 -2.41
CA PRO A 100 -2.37 5.43 -3.42
C PRO A 100 -3.70 5.92 -2.84
N GLU A 101 -4.06 7.16 -3.13
CA GLU A 101 -5.41 7.64 -2.85
C GLU A 101 -6.36 7.17 -3.95
N VAL A 102 -7.47 6.54 -3.57
CA VAL A 102 -8.56 6.24 -4.50
C VAL A 102 -9.44 7.48 -4.61
N SER A 103 -9.24 8.27 -5.66
CA SER A 103 -10.17 9.35 -6.01
C SER A 103 -11.36 8.76 -6.74
N LEU A 104 -12.52 8.74 -6.08
CA LEU A 104 -13.81 8.46 -6.71
C LEU A 104 -14.31 9.74 -7.40
N GLU A 105 -13.80 10.03 -8.59
CA GLU A 105 -14.40 11.05 -9.49
C GLU A 105 -15.61 10.49 -10.26
#